data_AF-A0A496N736-F1
#
_entry.id   AF-A0A496N736-F1
#
_cell.length_a   1.000
_cell.length_b   1.000
_cell.length_c   1.000
_cell.angle_alpha   90.00
_cell.angle_beta   90.00
_cell.angle_gamma   90.00
#
_symmetry.space_group_name_H-M   'P 1'
#
loop_
_entity.id
_entity.type
_entity.pdbx_description
1 polymer ?
#
loop_
_entity_poly.entity_id
_entity_poly.type
_entity_poly.pdbx_seq_one_letter_code
_entity_poly.pdbx_strand_id
1 'polypeptide(L)' 'GANHQRLLPCTMLVGAIYMLWVDNAARALTDNEIPISILTALIGAPLFGILVYRLKRNGAMRD' A
#
# COMPACT_ATOMS: atom_id res chain seq x y z
N GLY A 1 -5.47 8.43 20.89
CA GLY A 1 -5.20 7.11 20.29
C GLY A 1 -5.96 6.99 18.98
N ALA A 2 -5.45 6.22 18.01
CA ALA A 2 -6.18 5.94 16.78
C ALA A 2 -7.47 5.18 17.10
N ASN A 3 -8.60 5.57 16.50
CA ASN A 3 -9.87 4.87 16.71
C ASN A 3 -9.89 3.57 15.90
N HIS A 4 -9.50 2.47 16.54
CA HIS A 4 -9.40 1.14 15.92
C HIS A 4 -10.73 0.64 15.35
N GLN A 5 -11.87 1.03 15.94
CA GLN A 5 -13.19 0.62 15.43
C GLN A 5 -13.47 1.15 14.02
N ARG A 6 -12.89 2.30 13.66
CA ARG A 6 -12.98 2.86 12.31
C ARG A 6 -11.77 2.46 11.45
N LEU A 7 -10.60 2.36 12.07
CA LEU A 7 -9.36 2.04 11.37
C LEU A 7 -9.40 0.63 10.77
N LEU A 8 -9.82 -0.38 11.56
CA LEU A 8 -9.87 -1.77 11.12
C LEU A 8 -10.75 -1.99 9.88
N PRO A 9 -12.04 -1.58 9.84
CA PRO A 9 -12.85 -1.77 8.64
C PRO A 9 -12.30 -0.98 7.45
N CYS A 10 -11.78 0.23 7.66
CA CYS A 10 -11.14 0.99 6.59
C CYS A 10 -9.89 0.28 6.04
N THR A 11 -8.99 -0.22 6.89
CA THR A 11 -7.79 -0.92 6.44
C THR A 11 -8.10 -2.26 5.78
N MET A 12 -9.14 -2.97 6.24
CA MET A 12 -9.59 -4.21 5.60
C MET A 12 -10.09 -3.93 4.17
N LEU A 13 -10.94 -2.91 3.99
CA LEU A 13 -11.48 -2.56 2.66
C LEU A 13 -10.37 -2.09 1.71
N VAL A 14 -9.50 -1.19 2.18
CA VAL A 14 -8.38 -0.70 1.36
C VAL A 14 -7.41 -1.83 1.01
N GLY A 15 -7.07 -2.69 1.97
CA GLY A 15 -6.20 -3.84 1.75
C GLY A 15 -6.79 -4.86 0.78
N ALA A 16 -8.10 -5.15 0.89
CA ALA A 16 -8.81 -6.05 -0.01
C ALA A 16 -8.82 -5.54 -1.46
N ILE A 17 -9.16 -4.26 -1.65
CA ILE A 17 -9.14 -3.63 -2.99
C ILE A 17 -7.73 -3.65 -3.56
N TYR A 18 -6.72 -3.27 -2.76
CA TYR A 18 -5.32 -3.28 -3.17
C TYR A 18 -4.86 -4.68 -3.62
N MET A 19 -5.14 -5.72 -2.84
CA MET A 19 -4.76 -7.08 -3.20
C MET A 19 -5.43 -7.57 -4.47
N LEU A 20 -6.71 -7.26 -4.67
CA LEU A 20 -7.45 -7.67 -5.88
C LEU A 20 -6.87 -7.02 -7.14
N TRP A 21 -6.50 -5.74 -7.05
CA TRP A 21 -5.81 -5.04 -8.14
C TRP A 21 -4.44 -5.63 -8.44
N VAL A 22 -3.65 -5.91 -7.40
CA VAL A 22 -2.30 -6.45 -7.56
C VAL A 22 -2.31 -7.88 -8.10
N ASP A 23 -3.22 -8.74 -7.63
CA ASP A 23 -3.40 -10.10 -8.15
C ASP A 23 -3.82 -10.09 -9.63
N ASN A 24 -4.81 -9.25 -9.98
CA ASN A 24 -5.24 -9.11 -11.36
C ASN A 24 -4.12 -8.58 -12.27
N ALA A 25 -3.32 -7.62 -11.80
CA ALA A 25 -2.16 -7.14 -12.53
C ALA A 25 -1.07 -8.21 -12.67
N ALA A 26 -0.80 -9.00 -11.64
CA ALA A 26 0.15 -10.10 -11.70
C ALA A 26 -0.26 -11.14 -12.76
N ARG A 27 -1.55 -11.49 -12.80
CA ARG A 27 -2.13 -12.41 -13.80
C ARG A 27 -2.17 -11.84 -15.22
N ALA A 28 -2.33 -10.53 -15.36
CA ALA A 28 -2.44 -9.89 -16.68
C ALA A 28 -1.08 -9.63 -17.36
N LEU A 29 0.00 -9.51 -16.59
CA LEU A 29 1.29 -9.05 -17.11
C LEU A 29 2.13 -10.16 -17.75
N THR A 30 1.93 -11.44 -17.43
CA THR A 30 2.77 -12.53 -17.96
C THR A 30 2.09 -13.89 -17.80
N ASP A 31 2.26 -14.78 -18.79
CA ASP A 31 1.79 -16.19 -18.76
C ASP A 31 2.61 -17.09 -17.82
N ASN A 32 3.84 -16.68 -17.49
CA ASN A 32 4.65 -17.27 -16.42
C ASN A 32 4.21 -16.74 -15.04
N GLU A 33 4.31 -17.59 -14.02
CA GLU A 33 3.94 -17.24 -12.64
C GLU A 33 4.90 -16.19 -12.06
N ILE A 34 4.66 -14.90 -12.32
CA ILE A 34 5.37 -13.83 -11.63
C ILE A 34 4.93 -13.84 -10.16
N PRO A 35 5.87 -13.89 -9.20
CA PRO A 35 5.53 -13.81 -7.79
C PRO A 35 4.82 -12.48 -7.49
N ILE A 36 3.62 -12.55 -6.94
CA ILE A 36 2.85 -11.38 -6.48
C ILE A 36 3.64 -10.50 -5.49
N SER A 37 4.63 -11.08 -4.80
CA SER A 37 5.56 -10.38 -3.91
C SER A 37 6.40 -9.30 -4.62
N ILE A 38 6.77 -9.50 -5.89
CA ILE A 38 7.55 -8.52 -6.65
C ILE A 38 6.68 -7.29 -6.95
N LEU A 39 5.45 -7.52 -7.40
CA LEU A 39 4.52 -6.44 -7.75
C LEU A 39 4.11 -5.63 -6.52
N THR A 40 3.82 -6.32 -5.41
CA THR A 40 3.53 -5.66 -4.13
C THR A 40 4.71 -4.87 -3.60
N ALA A 41 5.95 -5.36 -3.74
CA ALA A 41 7.15 -4.64 -3.33
C ALA A 41 7.40 -3.39 -4.19
N LEU A 42 7.24 -3.52 -5.51
CA LEU A 42 7.41 -2.41 -6.46
C LEU A 42 6.43 -1.26 -6.21
N ILE A 43 5.21 -1.55 -5.75
CA ILE A 43 4.21 -0.53 -5.41
C ILE A 43 4.38 -0.06 -3.96
N GLY A 44 4.66 -0.97 -3.04
CA GLY A 44 4.78 -0.70 -1.61
C GLY A 44 5.98 0.17 -1.25
N ALA A 45 7.15 -0.08 -1.85
CA ALA A 45 8.37 0.69 -1.61
C ALA A 45 8.22 2.19 -1.93
N PRO A 46 7.73 2.61 -3.11
CA PRO A 46 7.53 4.03 -3.40
C PRO A 46 6.42 4.64 -2.54
N LEU A 47 5.32 3.93 -2.27
CA LEU A 47 4.26 4.40 -1.35
C LEU A 47 4.81 4.69 0.04
N PHE A 48 5.63 3.77 0.57
CA PHE A 48 6.27 3.94 1.86
C PHE A 48 7.25 5.12 1.86
N GLY A 49 8.07 5.26 0.82
CA GLY A 49 8.96 6.41 0.65
C GLY A 49 8.20 7.74 0.64
N ILE A 50 7.09 7.82 -0.10
CA ILE A 50 6.21 9.00 -0.13
C ILE A 50 5.61 9.29 1.24
N LEU A 51 5.16 8.26 1.96
CA LEU A 51 4.58 8.42 3.30
C LEU A 51 5.61 8.99 4.28
N VAL A 52 6.82 8.44 4.29
CA VAL A 52 7.94 8.91 5.12
C VAL A 52 8.31 10.36 4.75
N TYR A 53 8.41 10.67 3.46
CA TYR A 53 8.70 12.02 2.99
C TYR A 53 7.63 13.03 3.43
N ARG A 54 6.34 12.67 3.30
CA ARG A 54 5.22 13.51 3.75
C ARG A 54 5.23 13.69 5.27
N LEU A 55 5.50 12.63 6.03
CA LEU A 55 5.56 12.71 7.49
C LEU A 55 6.69 13.63 7.94
N LYS A 56 7.86 13.53 7.32
CA LYS A 56 9.00 14.42 7.61
C LYS A 56 8.67 15.89 7.32
N ARG A 57 8.00 16.18 6.19
CA ARG A 57 7.60 17.54 5.82
C ARG A 57 6.54 18.14 6.75
N ASN A 58 5.56 17.33 7.16
CA ASN A 58 4.50 17.78 8.07
C ASN A 58 4.99 17.85 9.52
N GLY A 59 6.01 17.07 9.87
CA GLY A 59 6.72 17.15 11.14
C GLY A 59 7.51 18.45 11.28
N ALA A 60 8.17 18.89 10.20
CA ALA A 60 8.95 20.14 10.11
C ALA A 60 8.11 21.44 10.01
N MET A 61 6.78 21.32 9.99
CA MET A 61 5.83 22.45 10.02
C MET A 61 5.12 22.55 11.38
N ARG A 62 5.56 21.76 12.38
CA ARG A 62 4.99 21.73 13.74
C ARG A 62 5.93 22.32 14.80
N ASP A 63 7.12 22.73 14.38
CA ASP A 63 8.17 23.48 15.06
C ASP A 63 8.16 24.95 14.59
#